data_AF-D5DET6-F1
#
_entry.id   AF-D5DET6-F1
#
_cell.length_a   1.000
_cell.length_b   1.000
_cell.length_c   1.000
_cell.angle_alpha   90.00
_cell.angle_beta   90.00
_cell.angle_gamma   90.00
#
_symmetry.space_group_name_H-M   'P 1'
#
loop_
_entity.id
_entity.type
_entity.pdbx_description
1 polymer ?
#
loop_
_entity_poly.entity_id
_entity_poly.type
_entity_poly.pdbx_seq_one_letter_code
_entity_poly.pdbx_strand_id
1 'polypeptide(L)'
;MATGTAYILTALQTFIEYIVAFAFIGFGGIFSQSIKTNLANNNRSKAFVLIVLSLVIGSFARYFWHFIAGIIFWGSYAPKGMSALWYSFSMNGISMVGSLIACLVILSLLIPSASRMIVTKSHSS
;
A
#
# COMPACT_ATOMS: atom_id res chain seq x y z
N MET A 1 -14.78 -2.54 -18.34
CA MET A 1 -15.30 -1.57 -17.36
C MET A 1 -14.72 -1.95 -16.00
N ALA A 2 -13.65 -1.28 -15.56
CA ALA A 2 -13.08 -1.48 -14.22
C ALA A 2 -13.89 -0.62 -13.25
N THR A 3 -15.07 -1.10 -12.86
CA THR A 3 -15.96 -0.37 -11.96
C THR A 3 -15.40 -0.44 -10.54
N GLY A 4 -14.56 0.54 -10.19
CA GLY A 4 -14.28 0.88 -8.79
C GLY A 4 -15.52 1.49 -8.17
N THR A 5 -16.56 0.68 -7.93
CA THR A 5 -17.76 1.12 -7.22
C THR A 5 -17.38 1.33 -5.76
N ALA A 6 -17.39 2.58 -5.33
CA ALA A 6 -17.33 2.86 -3.91
C ALA A 6 -18.58 2.27 -3.24
N TYR A 7 -18.41 1.36 -2.29
CA TYR A 7 -19.53 0.81 -1.55
C TYR A 7 -19.82 1.75 -0.39
N ILE A 8 -20.87 2.57 -0.55
CA ILE A 8 -21.30 3.56 0.43
C ILE A 8 -22.36 2.90 1.32
N LEU A 9 -21.94 2.42 2.49
CA LEU A 9 -22.87 1.90 3.50
C LEU A 9 -23.34 3.02 4.42
N THR A 10 -22.43 3.90 4.83
CA THR A 10 -22.70 5.10 5.62
C THR A 10 -21.68 6.20 5.30
N ALA A 11 -22.01 7.46 5.59
CA ALA A 11 -21.08 8.57 5.44
C ALA A 11 -19.78 8.37 6.25
N LEU A 12 -19.90 7.80 7.45
CA LEU A 12 -18.75 7.50 8.31
C LEU A 12 -17.86 6.41 7.72
N GLN A 13 -18.45 5.32 7.21
CA GLN A 13 -17.71 4.27 6.52
C GLN A 13 -16.94 4.82 5.31
N THR A 14 -17.60 5.64 4.49
CA THR A 14 -16.96 6.23 3.30
C THR A 14 -15.79 7.15 3.70
N PHE A 15 -15.96 7.97 4.73
CA PHE A 15 -14.88 8.81 5.24
C PHE A 15 -13.68 7.97 5.71
N ILE A 16 -13.91 6.91 6.48
CA ILE A 16 -12.83 6.05 6.97
C ILE A 16 -12.13 5.34 5.81
N GLU A 17 -12.87 4.72 4.90
CA GLU A 17 -12.30 3.85 3.86
C GLU A 17 -11.68 4.60 2.68
N TYR A 18 -12.17 5.79 2.34
CA TYR A 18 -11.71 6.54 1.17
C TYR A 18 -10.85 7.76 1.51
N ILE A 19 -10.93 8.29 2.74
CA ILE A 19 -10.11 9.43 3.17
C ILE A 19 -9.05 8.97 4.17
N VAL A 20 -9.47 8.43 5.32
CA VAL A 20 -8.54 8.11 6.42
C VAL A 20 -7.58 7.00 6.00
N ALA A 21 -8.10 5.89 5.46
CA ALA A 21 -7.26 4.76 5.03
C ALA A 21 -6.21 5.18 3.99
N PHE A 22 -6.59 5.99 3.00
CA PHE A 22 -5.69 6.46 1.95
C PHE A 22 -4.70 7.53 2.44
N ALA A 23 -5.10 8.41 3.36
CA ALA A 23 -4.17 9.35 3.99
C ALA A 23 -3.05 8.61 4.74
N PHE A 24 -3.37 7.49 5.38
CA PHE A 24 -2.40 6.70 6.15
C PHE A 24 -1.41 5.91 5.28
N ILE A 25 -1.62 5.81 3.96
CA ILE A 25 -0.58 5.31 3.04
C ILE A 25 0.67 6.19 3.13
N GLY A 26 0.52 7.48 3.48
CA GLY A 26 1.63 8.42 3.68
C GLY A 26 2.67 7.97 4.71
N PHE A 27 2.32 7.09 5.66
CA PHE A 27 3.30 6.51 6.59
C PHE A 27 4.38 5.66 5.88
N GLY A 28 4.12 5.18 4.67
CA GLY A 28 5.15 4.58 3.83
C GLY A 28 6.27 5.56 3.45
N GLY A 29 6.07 6.87 3.59
CA GLY A 29 7.07 7.90 3.32
C GLY A 29 8.15 8.08 4.40
N ILE A 30 8.04 7.41 5.55
CA ILE A 30 8.94 7.59 6.71
C ILE A 30 10.42 7.43 6.33
N PHE A 31 10.76 6.49 5.45
CA PHE A 31 12.14 6.23 5.05
C PHE A 31 12.57 6.96 3.78
N SER A 32 11.78 7.89 3.25
CA SER A 32 12.03 8.56 1.97
C SER A 32 13.41 9.22 1.88
N GLN A 33 13.84 9.92 2.94
CA GLN A 33 15.15 10.56 2.98
C GLN A 33 16.29 9.51 3.00
N SER A 34 16.16 8.49 3.84
CA SER A 34 17.14 7.40 3.94
C SER A 34 17.27 6.62 2.63
N ILE A 35 16.16 6.39 1.91
CA ILE A 35 16.18 5.75 0.59
C ILE A 35 16.98 6.60 -0.40
N LYS A 36 16.70 7.91 -0.50
CA LYS A 36 17.42 8.83 -1.39
C LYS A 36 18.93 8.85 -1.10
N THR A 37 19.32 8.95 0.16
CA THR A 37 20.73 8.95 0.56
C THR A 37 21.43 7.63 0.23
N ASN A 38 20.79 6.49 0.49
CA ASN A 38 21.40 5.19 0.18
C ASN A 38 21.51 4.96 -1.34
N LEU A 39 20.56 5.43 -2.14
CA LEU A 39 20.65 5.38 -3.59
C LEU A 39 21.78 6.27 -4.13
N ALA A 40 21.93 7.49 -3.61
CA ALA A 40 23.01 8.40 -3.99
C ALA A 40 24.40 7.83 -3.67
N ASN A 41 24.52 7.11 -2.55
CA ASN A 41 25.76 6.43 -2.13
C ASN A 41 25.97 5.06 -2.79
N ASN A 42 25.24 4.72 -3.85
CA ASN A 42 25.26 3.41 -4.53
C ASN A 42 24.95 2.18 -3.63
N ASN A 43 24.41 2.39 -2.43
CA ASN A 43 23.99 1.34 -1.49
C ASN A 43 22.60 0.79 -1.86
N ARG A 44 22.48 0.18 -3.04
CA ARG A 44 21.19 -0.27 -3.62
C ARG A 44 20.47 -1.33 -2.78
N SER A 45 21.22 -2.26 -2.18
CA SER A 45 20.63 -3.30 -1.32
C SER A 45 19.91 -2.69 -0.11
N LYS A 46 20.58 -1.76 0.60
CA LYS A 46 19.98 -1.07 1.75
C LYS A 46 18.80 -0.19 1.35
N ALA A 47 18.89 0.50 0.20
CA ALA A 47 17.76 1.23 -0.34
C ALA A 47 16.56 0.33 -0.65
N PHE A 48 16.79 -0.85 -1.24
CA PHE A 48 15.74 -1.81 -1.55
C PHE A 48 15.04 -2.31 -0.27
N VAL A 49 15.78 -2.68 0.77
CA VAL A 49 15.21 -3.08 2.07
C VAL A 49 14.34 -1.97 2.66
N LEU A 50 14.80 -0.71 2.61
CA LEU A 50 14.02 0.43 3.09
C LEU A 50 12.75 0.67 2.26
N ILE A 51 12.79 0.44 0.95
CA ILE A 51 11.60 0.54 0.08
C ILE A 51 10.60 -0.56 0.44
N VAL A 52 11.05 -1.80 0.61
CA VAL A 52 10.17 -2.92 1.03
C VAL A 52 9.53 -2.60 2.39
N LEU A 53 10.32 -2.12 3.36
CA LEU A 53 9.81 -1.74 4.67
C LEU A 53 8.78 -0.59 4.57
N SER A 54 9.04 0.39 3.72
CA SER A 54 8.12 1.50 3.42
C SER A 54 6.78 0.99 2.85
N LEU A 55 6.83 0.05 1.91
CA LEU A 55 5.64 -0.58 1.33
C LEU A 55 4.85 -1.36 2.37
N VAL A 56 5.51 -2.12 3.23
CA VAL A 56 4.88 -2.87 4.33
C VAL A 56 4.17 -1.92 5.29
N ILE A 57 4.85 -0.86 5.76
CA ILE A 57 4.28 0.10 6.71
C ILE A 57 3.07 0.83 6.11
N GLY A 58 3.19 1.35 4.88
CA GLY A 58 2.08 2.03 4.23
C GLY A 58 0.88 1.11 3.98
N SER A 59 1.14 -0.12 3.55
CA SER A 59 0.08 -1.13 3.32
C SER A 59 -0.61 -1.52 4.62
N PHE A 60 0.15 -1.72 5.69
CA PHE A 60 -0.39 -2.06 7.01
C PHE A 60 -1.19 -0.90 7.61
N ALA A 61 -0.69 0.34 7.49
CA ALA A 61 -1.40 1.53 7.97
C ALA A 61 -2.75 1.71 7.26
N ARG A 62 -2.82 1.46 5.95
CA ARG A 62 -4.09 1.42 5.20
C ARG A 62 -4.98 0.27 5.65
N TYR A 63 -4.41 -0.94 5.74
CA TYR A 63 -5.12 -2.16 6.13
C TYR A 63 -5.77 -2.02 7.50
N PHE A 64 -5.09 -1.39 8.47
CA PHE A 64 -5.62 -1.15 9.81
C PHE A 64 -6.98 -0.46 9.76
N TRP A 65 -7.13 0.60 8.96
CA TRP A 65 -8.40 1.31 8.82
C TRP A 65 -9.47 0.49 8.11
N HIS A 66 -9.13 -0.24 7.06
CA HIS A 66 -10.07 -1.16 6.41
C HIS A 66 -10.48 -2.32 7.31
N PHE A 67 -9.59 -2.79 8.18
CA PHE A 67 -9.89 -3.84 9.16
C PHE A 67 -10.92 -3.34 10.19
N ILE A 68 -10.73 -2.14 10.73
CA ILE A 68 -11.70 -1.51 11.65
C ILE A 68 -13.04 -1.26 10.94
N ALA A 69 -13.01 -0.69 9.74
CA ALA A 69 -14.23 -0.49 8.94
C ALA A 69 -14.93 -1.82 8.62
N GLY A 70 -14.15 -2.87 8.34
CA GLY A 70 -14.65 -4.21 8.06
C GLY A 70 -15.37 -4.85 9.25
N ILE A 71 -14.88 -4.62 10.47
CA ILE A 71 -15.56 -5.08 11.70
C ILE A 71 -16.90 -4.34 11.87
N ILE A 72 -16.89 -3.02 11.72
CA ILE A 72 -18.03 -2.16 12.06
C ILE A 72 -19.14 -2.22 11.00
N PHE A 73 -18.79 -2.18 9.72
CA PHE A 73 -19.74 -1.99 8.62
C PHE A 73 -19.93 -3.23 7.75
N TRP A 74 -18.93 -4.11 7.67
CA TRP A 74 -18.95 -5.26 6.76
C TRP A 74 -19.21 -6.60 7.45
N GLY A 75 -19.38 -6.62 8.78
CA GLY A 75 -19.64 -7.85 9.53
C GLY A 75 -20.88 -8.62 9.09
N SER A 76 -21.89 -7.95 8.51
CA SER A 76 -23.09 -8.57 7.96
C SER A 76 -22.84 -9.42 6.72
N TYR A 77 -21.70 -9.25 6.05
CA TYR A 77 -21.29 -10.04 4.88
C TYR A 77 -20.47 -11.28 5.28
N ALA A 78 -20.22 -11.48 6.58
CA ALA A 78 -19.51 -12.66 7.06
C ALA A 78 -20.31 -13.94 6.75
N PRO A 79 -19.65 -15.00 6.24
CA PRO A 79 -20.27 -16.31 6.07
C PRO A 79 -20.89 -16.84 7.36
N LYS A 80 -21.91 -17.71 7.24
CA LYS A 80 -22.54 -18.34 8.42
C LYS A 80 -21.49 -19.03 9.28
N GLY A 81 -21.45 -18.67 10.57
CA GLY A 81 -20.50 -19.21 11.54
C GLY A 81 -19.15 -18.48 11.62
N MET A 82 -18.92 -17.43 10.82
CA MET A 82 -17.71 -16.61 10.88
C MET A 82 -17.97 -15.31 11.65
N SER A 83 -17.09 -14.95 12.60
CA SER A 83 -17.21 -13.67 13.30
C SER A 83 -16.80 -12.50 12.39
N ALA A 84 -17.37 -11.31 12.62
CA ALA A 84 -17.00 -10.10 11.90
C ALA A 84 -15.49 -9.77 12.01
N LEU A 85 -14.88 -10.08 13.16
CA LEU A 85 -13.44 -9.95 13.38
C LEU A 85 -12.63 -10.82 12.42
N TRP A 86 -12.93 -12.13 12.37
CA TRP A 86 -12.22 -13.05 11.48
C TRP A 86 -12.50 -12.72 10.01
N TYR A 87 -13.73 -12.35 9.68
CA TYR A 87 -14.11 -11.98 8.33
C TYR A 87 -13.30 -10.76 7.85
N SER A 88 -13.30 -9.69 8.64
CA SER A 88 -12.55 -8.48 8.33
C SER A 88 -11.05 -8.73 8.27
N PHE A 89 -10.50 -9.48 9.22
CA PHE A 89 -9.08 -9.82 9.28
C PHE A 89 -8.64 -10.53 7.99
N SER A 90 -9.35 -11.60 7.61
CA SER A 90 -8.99 -12.41 6.45
C SER A 90 -9.19 -11.64 5.14
N MET A 91 -10.36 -11.03 4.93
CA MET A 91 -10.68 -10.37 3.65
C MET A 91 -9.78 -9.16 3.39
N ASN A 92 -9.58 -8.30 4.38
CA ASN A 92 -8.71 -7.15 4.24
C ASN A 92 -7.23 -7.57 4.23
N GLY A 93 -6.86 -8.63 4.96
CA GLY A 93 -5.49 -9.12 5.08
C GLY A 93 -4.99 -9.72 3.77
N ILE A 94 -5.81 -10.56 3.13
CA ILE A 94 -5.55 -11.09 1.79
C ILE A 94 -5.42 -9.94 0.78
N SER A 95 -6.31 -8.95 0.86
CA SER A 95 -6.25 -7.77 -0.02
C SER A 95 -4.98 -6.94 0.18
N MET A 96 -4.52 -6.78 1.43
CA MET A 96 -3.26 -6.11 1.76
C MET A 96 -2.07 -6.87 1.19
N VAL A 97 -1.99 -8.19 1.41
CA VAL A 97 -0.90 -9.03 0.91
C VAL A 97 -0.87 -9.04 -0.61
N GLY A 98 -2.03 -9.20 -1.27
CA GLY A 98 -2.14 -9.15 -2.73
C GLY A 98 -1.68 -7.81 -3.30
N SER A 99 -2.08 -6.70 -2.67
CA SER A 99 -1.64 -5.36 -3.06
C SER A 99 -0.13 -5.17 -2.87
N LEU A 100 0.42 -5.65 -1.74
CA LEU A 100 1.84 -5.57 -1.46
C LEU A 100 2.68 -6.35 -2.48
N ILE A 101 2.27 -7.58 -2.81
CA ILE A 101 2.93 -8.40 -3.84
C ILE A 101 2.86 -7.70 -5.19
N ALA A 102 1.70 -7.17 -5.59
CA ALA A 102 1.56 -6.44 -6.85
C ALA A 102 2.49 -5.22 -6.91
N CYS A 103 2.59 -4.44 -5.83
CA CYS A 103 3.51 -3.31 -5.72
C CYS A 103 4.97 -3.74 -5.86
N LEU A 104 5.37 -4.86 -5.23
CA LEU A 104 6.73 -5.39 -5.32
C LEU A 104 7.08 -5.87 -6.73
N VAL A 105 6.14 -6.52 -7.42
CA VAL A 105 6.29 -6.92 -8.82
C VAL A 105 6.44 -5.69 -9.72
N ILE A 106 5.59 -4.68 -9.56
CA ILE A 106 5.70 -3.44 -10.35
C ILE A 106 7.04 -2.75 -10.09
N LEU A 107 7.49 -2.69 -8.83
CA LEU A 107 8.76 -2.09 -8.47
C LEU A 107 9.96 -2.84 -9.10
N SER A 108 9.94 -4.18 -9.11
CA SER A 108 11.01 -4.98 -9.71
C SER A 108 11.10 -4.78 -11.22
N LEU A 109 9.97 -4.54 -11.91
CA LEU A 109 9.92 -4.19 -13.33
C LEU A 109 10.34 -2.74 -13.61
N LEU A 110 10.08 -1.82 -12.67
CA LEU A 110 10.36 -0.40 -12.84
C LEU A 110 11.84 -0.07 -12.62
N ILE A 111 12.54 -0.72 -11.68
CA ILE A 111 13.95 -0.42 -11.36
C ILE A 111 14.87 -0.51 -12.61
N PRO A 112 14.81 -1.56 -13.44
CA PRO A 112 15.61 -1.65 -14.68
C PRO A 112 15.21 -0.62 -15.75
N SER A 113 13.97 -0.13 -15.72
CA SER A 113 13.45 0.84 -16.69
C SER A 113 13.79 2.28 -16.29
N ALA A 114 13.71 2.60 -15.00
CA ALA A 114 14.06 3.91 -14.44
C ALA A 114 15.55 4.21 -14.54
N SER A 115 16.42 3.20 -14.45
CA SER A 115 17.86 3.38 -14.66
C SER A 115 18.19 3.85 -16.09
N ARG A 116 17.37 3.52 -17.09
CA ARG A 116 17.52 4.05 -18.46
C ARG A 116 17.10 5.51 -18.60
N MET A 117 16.06 5.95 -17.88
CA MET A 117 15.61 7.35 -17.91
C MET A 117 16.56 8.31 -17.20
N ILE A 118 17.29 7.86 -16.18
CA ILE A 118 18.26 8.69 -15.44
C ILE A 118 19.56 8.89 -16.22
N VAL A 119 19.91 7.97 -17.15
CA VAL A 119 21.13 8.07 -17.97
C VAL A 119 21.01 9.10 -19.12
N THR A 120 19.82 9.62 -19.42
CA THR A 120 19.61 10.66 -20.45
C THR A 120 19.63 12.10 -19.90
N LYS A 121 20.32 12.36 -18.78
CA LYS A 121 20.79 13.71 -18.41
C LYS A 121 22.30 13.72 -18.15
N SER A 122 23.06 13.35 -19.17
CA SER A 122 24.47 13.67 -19.27
C SER A 122 24.83 13.80 -20.74
N HIS A 123 24.34 14.85 -21.40
CA HIS A 123 24.98 15.43 -22.58
C HIS A 123 24.47 16.86 -22.83
N SER A 124 25.45 17.72 -23.18
CA SER A 124 25.41 19.07 -23.72
C SER A 124 25.42 20.27 -22.76
N SER A 125 26.68 20.69 -22.51
CA SER A 125 27.24 22.06 -22.52
C SER A 125 27.04 22.97 -21.31
#